data_AF-A0A4D8P539-F1
#
_entry.id   AF-A0A4D8P539-F1
#
_cell.length_a   1.000
_cell.length_b   1.000
_cell.length_c   1.000
_cell.angle_alpha   90.00
_cell.angle_beta   90.00
_cell.angle_gamma   90.00
#
_symmetry.space_group_name_H-M   'P 1'
#
loop_
_entity.id
_entity.type
_entity.pdbx_description
1 polymer ?
#
loop_
_entity_poly.entity_id
_entity_poly.type
_entity_poly.pdbx_seq_one_letter_code
_entity_poly.pdbx_strand_id
1 'polypeptide(L)'
;MDFPLSQRDSTRGIPDALLAGLAGVAVLTLGPLASMAPRGLPVWAILIALIGLAGLARRGALGRLQRAMPGTAVVLAFLALALLSILWSPSPRAGLTVVEIGYIGLGALAGGAWLSSLPGVEARRLIGLFLIGVFAGVLLFAVEAALDFPLHRWWNHVPAGAEIAETNVPKRTAVLLCLLVWPAAMALDRAGRRGAAVALPALFAGACLLLTSRSAMLGIAVGGVAFALAVWSPRLVRGVLATVLAVAFTFVLPLALLFDRVLNLDGAAWLFHSARHRVEIWGMAAGRALDTPVFGQGIDASRALDPEGAVSRFGTLTDSLLPLHPHNAFLQVWLELGGVGAALALAASLLLLFGTVRMERRLQPFALALFASGLAMASTAYGIWQAWWMGGMLAAGLMLRLAARTPAGGE
;
A
#
# COMPACT_ATOMS: atom_id res chain seq x y z
N MET A 1 -19.98 -40.06 -32.43
CA MET A 1 -18.70 -39.34 -32.32
C MET A 1 -18.74 -38.62 -31.00
N ASP A 2 -18.27 -39.30 -29.95
CA ASP A 2 -18.26 -38.75 -28.60
C ASP A 2 -16.98 -37.93 -28.40
N PHE A 3 -17.15 -36.65 -28.11
CA PHE A 3 -16.06 -35.83 -27.61
C PHE A 3 -15.75 -36.26 -26.17
N PRO A 4 -14.52 -36.66 -25.84
CA PRO A 4 -14.17 -36.90 -24.45
C PRO A 4 -14.08 -35.55 -23.75
N LEU A 5 -15.08 -35.27 -22.93
CA LEU A 5 -14.97 -34.30 -21.85
C LEU A 5 -13.79 -34.75 -20.97
N SER A 6 -12.72 -33.97 -20.97
CA SER A 6 -11.61 -34.09 -20.02
C SER A 6 -12.14 -33.83 -18.60
N GLN A 7 -12.80 -34.81 -18.00
CA GLN A 7 -13.01 -34.89 -16.56
C GLN A 7 -11.67 -35.25 -15.92
N ARG A 8 -10.84 -34.23 -15.66
CA ARG A 8 -9.89 -34.32 -14.54
C ARG A 8 -10.66 -34.00 -13.27
N ASP A 9 -11.53 -34.91 -12.88
CA ASP A 9 -12.13 -34.90 -11.56
C ASP A 9 -11.11 -35.52 -10.60
N SER A 10 -10.12 -34.71 -10.20
CA SER A 10 -9.16 -35.13 -9.18
C SER A 10 -9.88 -35.11 -7.84
N THR A 11 -10.36 -36.28 -7.42
CA THR A 11 -11.06 -36.58 -6.15
C THR A 11 -10.22 -36.35 -4.88
N ARG A 12 -9.08 -35.63 -4.98
CA ARG A 12 -8.22 -35.22 -3.86
C ARG A 12 -7.81 -33.75 -4.04
N GLY A 13 -8.54 -32.83 -3.40
CA GLY A 13 -8.19 -31.40 -3.33
C GLY A 13 -9.40 -30.48 -3.05
N ILE A 14 -9.13 -29.22 -2.68
CA ILE A 14 -10.14 -28.16 -2.42
C ILE A 14 -10.99 -27.92 -3.69
N PRO A 15 -12.32 -28.08 -3.71
CA PRO A 15 -13.13 -27.93 -4.93
C PRO A 15 -12.91 -26.58 -5.65
N ASP A 16 -12.89 -26.57 -7.00
CA ASP A 16 -12.68 -25.32 -7.77
C ASP A 16 -13.77 -24.27 -7.48
N ALA A 17 -14.99 -24.73 -7.22
CA ALA A 17 -16.09 -23.88 -6.79
C ALA A 17 -15.81 -23.19 -5.43
N LEU A 18 -15.15 -23.90 -4.50
CA LEU A 18 -14.80 -23.34 -3.19
C LEU A 18 -13.70 -22.28 -3.33
N LEU A 19 -12.64 -22.53 -4.11
CA LEU A 19 -11.60 -21.52 -4.37
C LEU A 19 -12.15 -20.29 -5.08
N ALA A 20 -13.01 -20.48 -6.09
CA ALA A 20 -13.67 -19.38 -6.77
C ALA A 20 -14.61 -18.60 -5.84
N GLY A 21 -15.33 -19.29 -4.95
CA GLY A 21 -16.19 -18.68 -3.93
C GLY A 21 -15.39 -17.84 -2.94
N LEU A 22 -14.31 -18.40 -2.37
CA LEU A 22 -13.42 -17.71 -1.43
C LEU A 22 -12.76 -16.48 -2.09
N ALA A 23 -12.29 -16.62 -3.32
CA ALA A 23 -11.75 -15.50 -4.09
C ALA A 23 -12.80 -14.41 -4.32
N GLY A 24 -14.02 -14.80 -4.68
CA GLY A 24 -15.14 -13.90 -4.86
C GLY A 24 -15.47 -13.11 -3.59
N VAL A 25 -15.55 -13.79 -2.44
CA VAL A 25 -15.79 -13.16 -1.13
C VAL A 25 -14.63 -12.23 -0.76
N ALA A 26 -13.38 -12.67 -0.91
CA ALA A 26 -12.21 -11.85 -0.59
C ALA A 26 -12.17 -10.56 -1.41
N VAL A 27 -12.51 -10.63 -2.70
CA VAL A 27 -12.50 -9.47 -3.59
C VAL A 27 -13.73 -8.57 -3.37
N LEU A 28 -14.91 -9.14 -3.14
CA LEU A 28 -16.15 -8.40 -2.86
C LEU A 28 -16.07 -7.62 -1.53
N THR A 29 -15.51 -8.22 -0.50
CA THR A 29 -15.43 -7.62 0.85
C THR A 29 -14.30 -6.62 1.00
N LEU A 30 -13.40 -6.49 0.02
CA LEU A 30 -12.22 -5.62 0.11
C LEU A 30 -12.58 -4.14 0.34
N GLY A 31 -13.58 -3.62 -0.36
CA GLY A 31 -14.06 -2.24 -0.15
C GLY A 31 -14.66 -2.01 1.23
N PRO A 32 -15.68 -2.80 1.67
CA PRO A 32 -16.22 -2.71 3.02
C PRO A 32 -15.17 -2.88 4.11
N LEU A 33 -14.24 -3.83 3.94
CA LEU A 33 -13.13 -4.06 4.87
C LEU A 33 -12.21 -2.83 4.96
N ALA A 34 -11.82 -2.25 3.82
CA ALA A 34 -11.04 -1.02 3.78
C ALA A 34 -11.78 0.16 4.43
N SER A 35 -13.12 0.18 4.37
CA SER A 35 -13.93 1.26 4.92
C SER A 35 -14.11 1.19 6.45
N MET A 36 -14.45 0.02 6.99
CA MET A 36 -14.82 -0.14 8.39
C MET A 36 -13.70 -0.69 9.27
N ALA A 37 -12.91 -1.62 8.73
CA ALA A 37 -11.88 -2.32 9.47
C ALA A 37 -10.56 -2.36 8.69
N PRO A 38 -9.92 -1.19 8.41
CA PRO A 38 -8.62 -1.12 7.74
C PRO A 38 -7.58 -2.09 8.34
N ARG A 39 -7.58 -2.26 9.66
CA ARG A 39 -6.67 -3.17 10.38
C ARG A 39 -6.92 -4.66 10.12
N GLY A 40 -7.98 -5.04 9.42
CA GLY A 40 -8.28 -6.41 8.98
C GLY A 40 -7.63 -6.79 7.64
N LEU A 41 -7.02 -5.84 6.91
CA LEU A 41 -6.27 -6.09 5.67
C LEU A 41 -5.15 -7.16 5.80
N PRO A 42 -4.46 -7.32 6.94
CA PRO A 42 -3.54 -8.45 7.17
C PRO A 42 -4.19 -9.82 6.98
N VAL A 43 -5.41 -10.01 7.51
CA VAL A 43 -6.16 -11.26 7.37
C VAL A 43 -6.54 -11.50 5.92
N TRP A 44 -6.95 -10.45 5.21
CA TRP A 44 -7.21 -10.49 3.77
C TRP A 44 -5.94 -10.88 2.98
N ALA A 45 -4.78 -10.34 3.35
CA ALA A 45 -3.50 -10.66 2.71
C ALA A 45 -3.08 -12.13 2.92
N ILE A 46 -3.30 -12.67 4.12
CA ILE A 46 -3.08 -14.11 4.39
C ILE A 46 -4.04 -14.94 3.54
N LEU A 47 -5.32 -14.58 3.51
CA LEU A 47 -6.33 -15.29 2.72
C LEU A 47 -5.97 -15.33 1.23
N ILE A 48 -5.55 -14.20 0.64
CA ILE A 48 -5.18 -14.16 -0.78
C ILE A 48 -3.89 -14.94 -1.07
N ALA A 49 -2.94 -14.97 -0.13
CA ALA A 49 -1.76 -15.82 -0.23
C ALA A 49 -2.14 -17.30 -0.27
N LEU A 50 -3.03 -17.74 0.63
CA LEU A 50 -3.53 -19.12 0.68
C LEU A 50 -4.32 -19.49 -0.57
N ILE A 51 -5.23 -18.63 -1.04
CA ILE A 51 -5.98 -18.83 -2.28
C ILE A 51 -5.02 -18.91 -3.48
N GLY A 52 -4.03 -18.02 -3.55
CA GLY A 52 -3.04 -18.01 -4.62
C GLY A 52 -2.21 -19.29 -4.66
N LEU A 53 -1.72 -19.76 -3.51
CA LEU A 53 -0.96 -21.00 -3.40
C LEU A 53 -1.81 -22.22 -3.76
N ALA A 54 -3.03 -22.32 -3.20
CA ALA A 54 -3.94 -23.41 -3.50
C ALA A 54 -4.32 -23.46 -4.99
N GLY A 55 -4.59 -22.30 -5.58
CA GLY A 55 -4.89 -22.16 -7.01
C GLY A 55 -3.72 -22.54 -7.91
N LEU A 56 -2.48 -22.19 -7.53
CA LEU A 56 -1.27 -22.61 -8.25
C LEU A 56 -1.01 -24.11 -8.11
N ALA A 57 -1.18 -24.68 -6.91
CA ALA A 57 -1.01 -26.10 -6.64
C ALA A 57 -1.98 -26.94 -7.48
N ARG A 58 -3.28 -26.60 -7.48
CA ARG A 58 -4.29 -27.28 -8.30
C ARG A 58 -3.99 -27.23 -9.80
N ARG A 59 -3.43 -26.12 -10.28
CA ARG A 59 -3.04 -25.95 -11.70
C ARG A 59 -1.67 -26.55 -12.02
N GLY A 60 -1.00 -27.24 -11.09
CA GLY A 60 0.35 -27.78 -11.28
C GLY A 60 1.39 -26.69 -11.61
N ALA A 61 1.15 -25.46 -11.17
CA ALA A 61 1.85 -24.27 -11.63
C ALA A 61 2.74 -23.62 -10.54
N LEU A 62 3.04 -24.32 -9.46
CA LEU A 62 3.89 -23.82 -8.37
C LEU A 62 5.28 -23.39 -8.87
N GLY A 63 5.83 -24.04 -9.90
CA GLY A 63 7.08 -23.62 -10.56
C GLY A 63 7.04 -22.23 -11.21
N ARG A 64 5.88 -21.56 -11.27
CA ARG A 64 5.80 -20.13 -11.65
C ARG A 64 6.34 -19.20 -10.56
N LEU A 65 6.34 -19.62 -9.29
CA LEU A 65 6.94 -18.86 -8.19
C LEU A 65 8.46 -18.72 -8.35
N GLN A 66 9.10 -19.77 -8.89
CA GLN A 66 10.56 -19.82 -9.11
C GLN A 66 11.02 -18.98 -10.32
N ARG A 67 10.13 -18.68 -11.28
CA ARG A 67 10.49 -17.99 -12.54
C ARG A 67 10.61 -16.46 -12.46
N ALA A 68 10.49 -15.87 -11.28
CA ALA A 68 10.53 -14.41 -11.07
C ALA A 68 11.92 -13.93 -10.59
N MET A 69 12.99 -14.24 -11.33
CA MET A 69 14.36 -14.27 -10.78
C MET A 69 14.88 -12.94 -10.21
N PRO A 70 14.85 -11.76 -10.88
CA PRO A 70 15.48 -10.57 -10.32
C PRO A 70 14.67 -9.92 -9.19
N GLY A 71 13.35 -9.79 -9.38
CA GLY A 71 12.47 -9.17 -8.38
C GLY A 71 12.31 -10.00 -7.13
N THR A 72 12.16 -11.32 -7.26
CA THR A 72 12.10 -12.21 -6.10
C THR A 72 13.43 -12.23 -5.38
N ALA A 73 14.58 -12.23 -6.08
CA ALA A 73 15.88 -12.17 -5.42
C ALA A 73 16.07 -10.89 -4.58
N VAL A 74 15.69 -9.72 -5.11
CA VAL A 74 15.76 -8.45 -4.34
C VAL A 74 14.85 -8.49 -3.11
N VAL A 75 13.62 -9.00 -3.24
CA VAL A 75 12.69 -9.12 -2.11
C VAL A 75 13.19 -10.14 -1.07
N LEU A 76 13.75 -11.27 -1.50
CA LEU A 76 14.33 -12.26 -0.60
C LEU A 76 15.59 -11.72 0.10
N ALA A 77 16.43 -10.96 -0.61
CA ALA A 77 17.58 -10.29 0.00
C ALA A 77 17.13 -9.25 1.04
N PHE A 78 16.09 -8.47 0.74
CA PHE A 78 15.49 -7.55 1.70
C PHE A 78 14.94 -8.28 2.93
N LEU A 79 14.19 -9.37 2.73
CA LEU A 79 13.67 -10.19 3.82
C LEU A 79 14.78 -10.84 4.65
N ALA A 80 15.86 -11.30 4.01
CA ALA A 80 17.01 -11.86 4.70
C ALA A 80 17.72 -10.82 5.57
N LEU A 81 17.89 -9.59 5.04
CA LEU A 81 18.42 -8.47 5.83
C LEU A 81 17.49 -8.14 7.00
N ALA A 82 16.19 -8.02 6.76
CA ALA A 82 15.22 -7.73 7.82
C ALA A 82 15.22 -8.82 8.91
N LEU A 83 15.28 -10.10 8.51
CA LEU A 83 15.40 -11.24 9.43
C LEU A 83 16.69 -11.19 10.24
N LEU A 84 17.83 -10.95 9.59
CA LEU A 84 19.13 -10.86 10.26
C LEU A 84 19.14 -9.68 11.25
N SER A 85 18.49 -8.58 10.89
CA SER A 85 18.41 -7.38 11.72
C SER A 85 17.61 -7.53 13.02
N ILE A 86 16.86 -8.63 13.18
CA ILE A 86 16.25 -8.98 14.46
C ILE A 86 17.31 -9.13 15.54
N LEU A 87 18.52 -9.61 15.19
CA LEU A 87 19.60 -9.88 16.17
C LEU A 87 20.08 -8.63 16.93
N TRP A 88 19.91 -7.44 16.36
CA TRP A 88 20.28 -6.18 16.99
C TRP A 88 19.11 -5.18 17.10
N SER A 89 17.89 -5.59 16.71
CA SER A 89 16.72 -4.71 16.85
C SER A 89 16.33 -4.59 18.32
N PRO A 90 16.12 -3.36 18.84
CA PRO A 90 15.59 -3.16 20.18
C PRO A 90 14.10 -3.48 20.30
N SER A 91 13.40 -3.70 19.18
CA SER A 91 11.95 -3.91 19.19
C SER A 91 11.57 -5.34 19.56
N PRO A 92 10.72 -5.57 20.58
CA PRO A 92 10.19 -6.89 20.89
C PRO A 92 9.26 -7.43 19.78
N ARG A 93 8.85 -6.58 18.84
CA ARG A 93 8.00 -6.95 17.69
C ARG A 93 8.79 -7.25 16.41
N ALA A 94 10.11 -7.10 16.41
CA ALA A 94 10.94 -7.26 15.21
C ALA A 94 10.62 -8.56 14.42
N GLY A 95 10.53 -9.70 15.12
CA GLY A 95 10.18 -10.98 14.50
C GLY A 95 8.78 -11.01 13.89
N LEU A 96 7.78 -10.46 14.59
CA LEU A 96 6.42 -10.36 14.06
C LEU A 96 6.37 -9.44 12.83
N THR A 97 7.10 -8.33 12.84
CA THR A 97 7.21 -7.42 11.70
C THR A 97 7.81 -8.11 10.47
N VAL A 98 8.85 -8.94 10.65
CA VAL A 98 9.41 -9.74 9.54
C VAL A 98 8.41 -10.76 9.01
N VAL A 99 7.66 -11.43 9.89
CA VAL A 99 6.56 -12.34 9.48
C VAL A 99 5.49 -11.59 8.68
N GLU A 100 5.14 -10.37 9.12
CA GLU A 100 4.17 -9.50 8.44
C GLU A 100 4.62 -9.12 7.03
N ILE A 101 5.87 -8.69 6.87
CA ILE A 101 6.45 -8.40 5.55
C ILE A 101 6.50 -9.70 4.71
N GLY A 102 6.86 -10.82 5.32
CA GLY A 102 6.99 -12.13 4.68
C GLY A 102 5.69 -12.64 4.06
N TYR A 103 4.58 -12.69 4.81
CA TYR A 103 3.32 -13.18 4.25
C TYR A 103 2.73 -12.21 3.22
N ILE A 104 2.98 -10.90 3.33
CA ILE A 104 2.54 -9.93 2.33
C ILE A 104 3.34 -10.10 1.04
N GLY A 105 4.66 -10.30 1.13
CA GLY A 105 5.51 -10.64 -0.01
C GLY A 105 5.07 -11.94 -0.67
N LEU A 106 4.75 -12.97 0.12
CA LEU A 106 4.19 -14.23 -0.37
C LEU A 106 2.84 -14.02 -1.07
N GLY A 107 1.95 -13.20 -0.49
CA GLY A 107 0.68 -12.80 -1.11
C GLY A 107 0.86 -12.11 -2.45
N ALA A 108 1.87 -11.24 -2.59
CA ALA A 108 2.20 -10.59 -3.85
C ALA A 108 2.67 -11.59 -4.92
N LEU A 109 3.55 -12.52 -4.54
CA LEU A 109 4.10 -13.52 -5.44
C LEU A 109 3.05 -14.57 -5.84
N ALA A 110 2.41 -15.22 -4.85
CA ALA A 110 1.43 -16.27 -5.06
C ALA A 110 0.14 -15.72 -5.67
N GLY A 111 -0.42 -14.64 -5.11
CA GLY A 111 -1.60 -13.98 -5.65
C GLY A 111 -1.35 -13.46 -7.06
N GLY A 112 -0.22 -12.79 -7.31
CA GLY A 112 0.12 -12.28 -8.64
C GLY A 112 0.30 -13.38 -9.69
N ALA A 113 1.00 -14.46 -9.35
CA ALA A 113 1.20 -15.61 -10.24
C ALA A 113 -0.13 -16.34 -10.52
N TRP A 114 -0.96 -16.52 -9.50
CA TRP A 114 -2.28 -17.13 -9.62
C TRP A 114 -3.22 -16.31 -10.49
N LEU A 115 -3.38 -15.01 -10.22
CA LEU A 115 -4.20 -14.10 -11.03
C LEU A 115 -3.76 -14.07 -12.51
N SER A 116 -2.47 -14.24 -12.77
CA SER A 116 -1.94 -14.33 -14.14
C SER A 116 -2.26 -15.65 -14.84
N SER A 117 -2.63 -16.68 -14.08
CA SER A 117 -3.06 -17.98 -14.60
C SER A 117 -4.57 -18.07 -14.80
N LEU A 118 -5.34 -17.07 -14.34
CA LEU A 118 -6.79 -17.09 -14.45
C LEU A 118 -7.26 -16.91 -15.90
N PRO A 119 -8.28 -17.68 -16.34
CA PRO A 119 -9.03 -17.41 -17.55
C PRO A 119 -9.69 -16.03 -17.52
N GLY A 120 -9.89 -15.43 -18.69
CA GLY A 120 -10.50 -14.09 -18.81
C GLY A 120 -11.91 -14.00 -18.22
N VAL A 121 -12.70 -15.06 -18.32
CA VAL A 121 -14.07 -15.13 -17.75
C VAL A 121 -14.05 -15.07 -16.22
N GLU A 122 -13.16 -15.84 -15.58
CA GLU A 122 -12.99 -15.80 -14.12
C GLU A 122 -12.48 -14.42 -13.67
N ALA A 123 -11.53 -13.84 -14.39
CA ALA A 123 -11.02 -12.50 -14.11
C ALA A 123 -12.13 -11.42 -14.22
N ARG A 124 -12.99 -11.52 -15.25
CA ARG A 124 -14.14 -10.62 -15.46
C ARG A 124 -15.16 -10.75 -14.32
N ARG A 125 -15.44 -11.96 -13.83
CA ARG A 125 -16.31 -12.17 -12.67
C ARG A 125 -15.73 -11.52 -11.41
N LEU A 126 -14.46 -11.77 -11.12
CA LEU A 126 -13.81 -11.22 -9.92
C LEU A 126 -13.73 -9.69 -9.99
N ILE A 127 -13.48 -9.08 -11.15
CA ILE A 127 -13.47 -7.61 -11.25
C ILE A 127 -14.86 -7.02 -11.05
N GLY A 128 -15.93 -7.70 -11.48
CA GLY A 128 -17.30 -7.27 -11.21
C GLY A 128 -17.58 -7.22 -9.70
N LEU A 129 -17.20 -8.28 -8.99
CA LEU A 129 -17.29 -8.35 -7.52
C LEU A 129 -16.42 -7.27 -6.85
N PHE A 130 -15.22 -7.02 -7.36
CA PHE A 130 -14.33 -5.96 -6.87
C PHE A 130 -15.00 -4.59 -6.97
N LEU A 131 -15.56 -4.27 -8.14
CA LEU A 131 -16.24 -3.00 -8.36
C LEU A 131 -17.43 -2.83 -7.40
N ILE A 132 -18.28 -3.85 -7.27
CA ILE A 132 -19.39 -3.85 -6.29
C ILE A 132 -18.85 -3.58 -4.88
N GLY A 133 -17.77 -4.28 -4.49
CA GLY A 133 -17.11 -4.10 -3.20
C GLY A 133 -16.61 -2.68 -2.98
N VAL A 134 -15.82 -2.13 -3.91
CA VAL A 134 -15.28 -0.77 -3.79
C VAL A 134 -16.40 0.27 -3.73
N PHE A 135 -17.43 0.17 -4.56
CA PHE A 135 -18.57 1.08 -4.50
C PHE A 135 -19.30 0.98 -3.16
N ALA A 136 -19.52 -0.24 -2.64
CA ALA A 136 -20.12 -0.43 -1.32
C ALA A 136 -19.25 0.17 -0.20
N GLY A 137 -17.92 0.00 -0.26
CA GLY A 137 -17.00 0.56 0.72
C GLY A 137 -16.93 2.09 0.68
N VAL A 138 -16.94 2.70 -0.52
CA VAL A 138 -16.98 4.16 -0.68
C VAL A 138 -18.30 4.72 -0.18
N LEU A 139 -19.42 4.08 -0.53
CA LEU A 139 -20.75 4.50 -0.06
C LEU A 139 -20.85 4.40 1.46
N LEU A 140 -20.40 3.29 2.04
CA LEU A 140 -20.40 3.07 3.49
C LEU A 140 -19.56 4.12 4.21
N PHE A 141 -18.36 4.42 3.71
CA PHE A 141 -17.53 5.46 4.28
C PHE A 141 -18.16 6.85 4.15
N ALA A 142 -18.80 7.16 3.03
CA ALA A 142 -19.49 8.43 2.83
C ALA A 142 -20.70 8.58 3.78
N VAL A 143 -21.49 7.51 3.97
CA VAL A 143 -22.63 7.49 4.90
C VAL A 143 -22.15 7.61 6.34
N GLU A 144 -21.13 6.85 6.74
CA GLU A 144 -20.52 6.99 8.06
C GLU A 144 -20.03 8.43 8.28
N ALA A 145 -19.29 9.00 7.34
CA ALA A 145 -18.79 10.38 7.48
C ALA A 145 -19.92 11.42 7.56
N ALA A 146 -20.99 11.27 6.76
CA ALA A 146 -22.14 12.18 6.77
C ALA A 146 -22.98 12.11 8.06
N LEU A 147 -22.98 10.95 8.73
CA LEU A 147 -23.73 10.70 9.96
C LEU A 147 -22.86 10.74 11.23
N ASP A 148 -21.64 11.27 11.14
CA ASP A 148 -20.67 11.35 12.24
C ASP A 148 -20.29 9.97 12.84
N PHE A 149 -20.03 9.03 11.94
CA PHE A 149 -19.48 7.70 12.15
C PHE A 149 -20.27 6.82 13.16
N PRO A 150 -21.59 6.60 12.97
CA PRO A 150 -22.43 5.92 13.95
C PRO A 150 -22.03 4.46 14.19
N LEU A 151 -21.67 3.69 13.15
CA LEU A 151 -21.23 2.31 13.33
C LEU A 151 -19.85 2.25 13.99
N HIS A 152 -18.95 3.17 13.64
CA HIS A 152 -17.65 3.29 14.30
C HIS A 152 -17.81 3.59 15.80
N ARG A 153 -18.68 4.55 16.15
CA ARG A 153 -19.00 4.93 17.53
C ARG A 153 -19.53 3.75 18.32
N TRP A 154 -20.51 3.06 17.77
CA TRP A 154 -21.11 1.89 18.41
C TRP A 154 -20.07 0.77 18.64
N TRP A 155 -19.32 0.38 17.62
CA TRP A 155 -18.36 -0.72 17.71
C TRP A 155 -17.20 -0.44 18.68
N ASN A 156 -16.69 0.80 18.68
CA ASN A 156 -15.53 1.19 19.49
C ASN A 156 -15.92 1.85 20.81
N HIS A 157 -17.22 1.84 21.17
CA HIS A 157 -17.74 2.43 22.41
C HIS A 157 -17.31 3.90 22.59
N VAL A 158 -17.31 4.67 21.50
CA VAL A 158 -16.91 6.09 21.51
C VAL A 158 -18.09 6.95 21.98
N PRO A 159 -17.94 7.74 23.06
CA PRO A 159 -19.01 8.59 23.58
C PRO A 159 -19.53 9.62 22.57
N ALA A 160 -20.82 9.96 22.66
CA ALA A 160 -21.41 11.06 21.90
C ALA A 160 -20.67 12.38 22.20
N GLY A 161 -20.38 13.16 21.16
CA GLY A 161 -19.66 14.44 21.28
C GLY A 161 -18.13 14.35 21.17
N ALA A 162 -17.52 13.17 21.21
CA ALA A 162 -16.09 13.02 20.90
C ALA A 162 -15.81 13.33 19.42
N GLU A 163 -14.77 14.12 19.13
CA GLU A 163 -14.37 14.44 17.75
C GLU A 163 -13.68 13.24 17.08
N ILE A 164 -14.39 12.55 16.18
CA ILE A 164 -13.87 11.34 15.49
C ILE A 164 -13.15 11.69 14.19
N ALA A 165 -13.57 12.77 13.53
CA ALA A 165 -13.01 13.19 12.25
C ALA A 165 -11.49 13.40 12.33
N GLU A 166 -10.96 13.83 13.48
CA GLU A 166 -9.52 14.05 13.72
C GLU A 166 -8.74 12.76 14.04
N THR A 167 -9.43 11.64 14.30
CA THR A 167 -8.79 10.38 14.72
C THR A 167 -8.13 9.63 13.57
N ASN A 168 -7.38 8.57 13.90
CA ASN A 168 -6.67 7.76 12.92
C ASN A 168 -7.58 6.88 12.06
N VAL A 169 -8.83 6.60 12.46
CA VAL A 169 -9.66 5.61 11.77
C VAL A 169 -10.15 6.14 10.42
N PRO A 170 -10.81 7.31 10.32
CA PRO A 170 -11.19 7.88 9.03
C PRO A 170 -10.00 8.11 8.10
N LYS A 171 -8.83 8.46 8.67
CA LYS A 171 -7.60 8.70 7.91
C LYS A 171 -7.10 7.42 7.22
N ARG A 172 -7.10 6.28 7.94
CA ARG A 172 -6.70 4.98 7.38
C ARG A 172 -7.65 4.53 6.29
N THR A 173 -8.95 4.68 6.52
CA THR A 173 -9.99 4.36 5.52
C THR A 173 -9.79 5.16 4.24
N ALA A 174 -9.62 6.47 4.34
CA ALA A 174 -9.40 7.33 3.18
C ALA A 174 -8.14 6.93 2.41
N VAL A 175 -7.05 6.60 3.09
CA VAL A 175 -5.80 6.18 2.45
C VAL A 175 -5.94 4.83 1.72
N LEU A 176 -6.65 3.85 2.29
CA LEU A 176 -6.91 2.58 1.61
C LEU A 176 -7.82 2.75 0.39
N LEU A 177 -8.91 3.50 0.52
CA LEU A 177 -9.82 3.78 -0.59
C LEU A 177 -9.12 4.57 -1.71
N CYS A 178 -8.21 5.48 -1.36
CA CYS A 178 -7.36 6.20 -2.32
C CYS A 178 -6.49 5.26 -3.15
N LEU A 179 -6.02 4.14 -2.59
CA LEU A 179 -5.29 3.13 -3.36
C LEU A 179 -6.23 2.30 -4.25
N LEU A 180 -7.42 1.93 -3.76
CA LEU A 180 -8.36 1.08 -4.49
C LEU A 180 -9.10 1.78 -5.62
N VAL A 181 -9.17 3.12 -5.61
CA VAL A 181 -9.87 3.89 -6.64
C VAL A 181 -9.23 3.74 -8.03
N TRP A 182 -7.91 3.60 -8.10
CA TRP A 182 -7.16 3.48 -9.36
C TRP A 182 -7.38 2.15 -10.09
N PRO A 183 -7.27 0.97 -9.45
CA PRO A 183 -7.63 -0.29 -10.09
C PRO A 183 -9.13 -0.37 -10.42
N ALA A 184 -10.01 0.26 -9.64
CA ALA A 184 -11.44 0.35 -9.97
C ALA A 184 -11.67 1.21 -11.22
N ALA A 185 -11.00 2.36 -11.32
CA ALA A 185 -11.01 3.21 -12.49
C ALA A 185 -10.49 2.48 -13.75
N MET A 186 -9.38 1.75 -13.62
CA MET A 186 -8.86 0.90 -14.70
C MET A 186 -9.89 -0.15 -15.17
N ALA A 187 -10.54 -0.81 -14.23
CA ALA A 187 -11.57 -1.81 -14.54
C ALA A 187 -12.77 -1.19 -15.28
N LEU A 188 -13.20 0.02 -14.90
CA LEU A 188 -14.23 0.76 -15.61
C LEU A 188 -13.80 1.16 -17.03
N ASP A 189 -12.55 1.58 -17.22
CA ASP A 189 -11.99 1.92 -18.55
C ASP A 189 -11.94 0.69 -19.47
N ARG A 190 -11.53 -0.47 -18.92
CA ARG A 190 -11.56 -1.77 -19.61
C ARG A 190 -12.98 -2.17 -20.02
N ALA A 191 -13.96 -1.92 -19.16
CA ALA A 191 -15.38 -2.17 -19.44
C ALA A 191 -16.01 -1.17 -20.42
N GLY A 192 -15.23 -0.27 -21.03
CA GLY A 192 -15.72 0.74 -21.98
C GLY A 192 -16.34 1.98 -21.33
N ARG A 193 -16.41 2.04 -19.99
CA ARG A 193 -17.02 3.14 -19.23
C ARG A 193 -16.00 4.25 -18.93
N ARG A 194 -15.43 4.84 -19.97
CA ARG A 194 -14.33 5.84 -19.85
C ARG A 194 -14.69 7.04 -18.98
N GLY A 195 -15.90 7.58 -19.11
CA GLY A 195 -16.38 8.68 -18.28
C GLY A 195 -16.39 8.31 -16.79
N ALA A 196 -16.89 7.13 -16.45
CA ALA A 196 -16.90 6.63 -15.07
C ALA A 196 -15.48 6.36 -14.54
N ALA A 197 -14.56 5.92 -15.40
CA ALA A 197 -13.16 5.70 -15.03
C ALA A 197 -12.45 6.99 -14.59
N VAL A 198 -12.78 8.13 -15.20
CA VAL A 198 -12.23 9.44 -14.81
C VAL A 198 -13.04 10.05 -13.65
N ALA A 199 -14.36 9.91 -13.68
CA ALA A 199 -15.24 10.46 -12.65
C ALA A 199 -14.98 9.84 -11.27
N LEU A 200 -14.69 8.55 -11.18
CA LEU A 200 -14.52 7.86 -9.90
C LEU A 200 -13.36 8.44 -9.04
N PRO A 201 -12.11 8.54 -9.54
CA PRO A 201 -11.04 9.23 -8.81
C PRO A 201 -11.33 10.71 -8.54
N ALA A 202 -11.99 11.42 -9.47
CA ALA A 202 -12.32 12.83 -9.30
C ALA A 202 -13.36 13.07 -8.19
N LEU A 203 -14.40 12.24 -8.13
CA LEU A 203 -15.41 12.26 -7.07
C LEU A 203 -14.78 11.90 -5.72
N PHE A 204 -13.89 10.90 -5.70
CA PHE A 204 -13.15 10.55 -4.50
C PHE A 204 -12.24 11.70 -4.03
N ALA A 205 -11.57 12.41 -4.95
CA ALA A 205 -10.79 13.60 -4.64
C ALA A 205 -11.68 14.71 -4.05
N GLY A 206 -12.85 14.96 -4.64
CA GLY A 206 -13.83 15.91 -4.10
C GLY A 206 -14.31 15.52 -2.69
N ALA A 207 -14.60 14.24 -2.46
CA ALA A 207 -14.95 13.74 -1.13
C ALA A 207 -13.80 13.92 -0.13
N CYS A 208 -12.55 13.72 -0.56
CA CYS A 208 -11.38 13.95 0.29
C CYS A 208 -11.24 15.41 0.75
N LEU A 209 -11.75 16.40 0.01
CA LEU A 209 -11.76 17.81 0.46
C LEU A 209 -12.70 18.04 1.64
N LEU A 210 -13.75 17.22 1.76
CA LEU A 210 -14.69 17.25 2.89
C LEU A 210 -14.17 16.41 4.07
N LEU A 211 -13.18 15.55 3.83
CA LEU A 211 -12.60 14.66 4.82
C LEU A 211 -11.26 15.21 5.34
N THR A 212 -10.93 14.89 6.58
CA THR A 212 -9.76 15.44 7.29
C THR A 212 -8.41 14.78 6.91
N SER A 213 -8.41 13.76 6.05
CA SER A 213 -7.20 12.98 5.74
C SER A 213 -6.29 13.69 4.75
N ARG A 214 -5.36 14.50 5.26
CA ARG A 214 -4.35 15.22 4.45
C ARG A 214 -3.45 14.29 3.63
N SER A 215 -3.11 13.11 4.14
CA SER A 215 -2.32 12.13 3.39
C SER A 215 -3.09 11.58 2.18
N ALA A 216 -4.38 11.29 2.33
CA ALA A 216 -5.21 10.83 1.21
C ALA A 216 -5.42 11.94 0.16
N MET A 217 -5.63 13.19 0.61
CA MET A 217 -5.68 14.35 -0.29
C MET A 217 -4.39 14.51 -1.10
N LEU A 218 -3.23 14.42 -0.45
CA LEU A 218 -1.94 14.47 -1.14
C LEU A 218 -1.80 13.30 -2.13
N GLY A 219 -2.15 12.08 -1.70
CA GLY A 219 -2.11 10.88 -2.52
C GLY A 219 -2.94 11.01 -3.80
N ILE A 220 -4.22 11.37 -3.67
CA ILE A 220 -5.12 11.49 -4.82
C ILE A 220 -4.74 12.66 -5.73
N ALA A 221 -4.25 13.78 -5.18
CA ALA A 221 -3.78 14.92 -5.97
C ALA A 221 -2.54 14.56 -6.82
N VAL A 222 -1.51 13.98 -6.19
CA VAL A 222 -0.29 13.55 -6.89
C VAL A 222 -0.61 12.43 -7.89
N GLY A 223 -1.50 11.49 -7.53
CA GLY A 223 -2.01 10.47 -8.43
C GLY A 223 -2.76 11.04 -9.63
N GLY A 224 -3.61 12.05 -9.42
CA GLY A 224 -4.34 12.75 -10.48
C GLY A 224 -3.42 13.48 -11.46
N VAL A 225 -2.41 14.19 -10.96
CA VAL A 225 -1.39 14.82 -11.80
C VAL A 225 -0.60 13.78 -12.58
N ALA A 226 -0.14 12.71 -11.91
CA ALA A 226 0.56 11.60 -12.56
C ALA A 226 -0.31 10.93 -13.64
N PHE A 227 -1.60 10.72 -13.38
CA PHE A 227 -2.56 10.21 -14.35
C PHE A 227 -2.64 11.11 -15.58
N ALA A 228 -2.92 12.39 -15.38
CA ALA A 228 -3.07 13.37 -16.47
C ALA A 228 -1.81 13.45 -17.34
N LEU A 229 -0.63 13.54 -16.72
CA LEU A 229 0.64 13.56 -17.45
C LEU A 229 0.96 12.22 -18.12
N ALA A 230 0.57 11.10 -17.50
CA ALA A 230 0.85 9.77 -18.05
C ALA A 230 -0.06 9.42 -19.23
N VAL A 231 -1.25 10.04 -19.35
CA VAL A 231 -2.06 9.98 -20.57
C VAL A 231 -1.27 10.51 -21.77
N TRP A 232 -0.44 11.54 -21.57
CA TRP A 232 0.39 12.13 -22.62
C TRP A 232 1.67 11.31 -22.83
N SER A 233 2.42 11.08 -21.75
CA SER A 233 3.68 10.34 -21.80
C SER A 233 3.90 9.50 -20.53
N PRO A 234 3.54 8.20 -20.55
CA PRO A 234 3.81 7.32 -19.42
C PRO A 234 5.32 7.03 -19.27
N ARG A 235 6.14 7.30 -20.29
CA ARG A 235 7.61 7.22 -20.20
C ARG A 235 8.16 8.38 -19.36
N LEU A 236 7.71 9.61 -19.62
CA LEU A 236 8.13 10.79 -18.87
C LEU A 236 7.76 10.66 -17.39
N VAL A 237 6.48 10.36 -17.10
CA VAL A 237 6.00 10.23 -15.71
C VAL A 237 6.76 9.16 -14.96
N ARG A 238 7.02 8.00 -15.58
CA ARG A 238 7.83 6.94 -14.97
C ARG A 238 9.27 7.37 -14.74
N GLY A 239 9.89 8.11 -15.66
CA GLY A 239 11.21 8.69 -15.46
C GLY A 239 11.25 9.62 -14.26
N VAL A 240 10.28 10.55 -14.17
CA VAL A 240 10.13 11.47 -13.03
C VAL A 240 9.95 10.69 -11.73
N LEU A 241 9.04 9.71 -11.68
CA LEU A 241 8.82 8.89 -10.47
C LEU A 241 10.06 8.09 -10.08
N ALA A 242 10.83 7.57 -11.04
CA ALA A 242 12.08 6.88 -10.78
C ALA A 242 13.14 7.83 -10.20
N THR A 243 13.26 9.04 -10.76
CA THR A 243 14.14 10.09 -10.22
C THR A 243 13.71 10.50 -8.81
N VAL A 244 12.41 10.73 -8.58
CA VAL A 244 11.89 11.09 -7.26
C VAL A 244 12.18 9.98 -6.24
N LEU A 245 11.99 8.71 -6.59
CA LEU A 245 12.35 7.58 -5.72
C LEU A 245 13.84 7.56 -5.40
N ALA A 246 14.70 7.69 -6.42
CA ALA A 246 16.14 7.67 -6.24
C ALA A 246 16.59 8.84 -5.35
N VAL A 247 16.08 10.05 -5.60
CA VAL A 247 16.37 11.22 -4.77
C VAL A 247 15.85 11.03 -3.35
N ALA A 248 14.63 10.51 -3.17
CA ALA A 248 14.06 10.27 -1.84
C ALA A 248 14.90 9.27 -1.05
N PHE A 249 15.30 8.13 -1.63
CA PHE A 249 16.17 7.19 -0.90
C PHE A 249 17.58 7.71 -0.71
N THR A 250 18.20 8.39 -1.69
CA THR A 250 19.59 8.83 -1.57
C THR A 250 19.76 10.07 -0.69
N PHE A 251 18.82 11.01 -0.72
CA PHE A 251 18.95 12.32 -0.08
C PHE A 251 18.02 12.55 1.12
N VAL A 252 17.22 11.57 1.56
CA VAL A 252 16.31 11.79 2.71
C VAL A 252 17.05 12.22 3.97
N LEU A 253 18.23 11.65 4.26
CA LEU A 253 19.01 12.02 5.45
C LEU A 253 19.48 13.49 5.40
N PRO A 254 20.25 13.94 4.37
CA PRO A 254 20.67 15.33 4.31
C PRO A 254 19.50 16.32 4.17
N LEU A 255 18.41 15.95 3.49
CA LEU A 255 17.22 16.80 3.39
C LEU A 255 16.50 16.96 4.73
N ALA A 256 16.35 15.87 5.49
CA ALA A 256 15.76 15.94 6.82
C ALA A 256 16.57 16.85 7.76
N LEU A 257 17.90 16.71 7.74
CA LEU A 257 18.80 17.56 8.54
C LEU A 257 18.83 19.01 8.06
N LEU A 258 18.74 19.26 6.75
CA LEU A 258 18.60 20.60 6.18
C LEU A 258 17.32 21.28 6.68
N PHE A 259 16.19 20.58 6.64
CA PHE A 259 14.89 21.11 7.05
C PHE A 259 14.83 21.40 8.56
N ASP A 260 15.40 20.52 9.36
CA ASP A 260 15.45 20.64 10.82
C ASP A 260 16.51 21.65 11.29
N ARG A 261 17.80 21.41 10.99
CA ARG A 261 18.91 22.13 11.63
C ARG A 261 19.33 23.42 10.95
N VAL A 262 19.09 23.55 9.64
CA VAL A 262 19.58 24.70 8.85
C VAL A 262 18.43 25.66 8.54
N LEU A 263 17.31 25.15 8.04
CA LEU A 263 16.14 25.96 7.72
C LEU A 263 15.21 26.17 8.91
N ASN A 264 15.34 25.38 9.99
CA ASN A 264 14.54 25.47 11.21
C ASN A 264 13.04 25.53 10.91
N LEU A 265 12.58 24.63 10.02
CA LEU A 265 11.21 24.62 9.52
C LEU A 265 10.21 24.20 10.62
N ASP A 266 10.65 23.50 11.67
CA ASP A 266 9.85 23.24 12.87
C ASP A 266 9.45 24.56 13.57
N GLY A 267 10.29 25.60 13.54
CA GLY A 267 10.00 26.93 14.06
C GLY A 267 9.17 27.83 13.13
N ALA A 268 8.90 27.40 11.89
CA ALA A 268 8.26 28.26 10.90
C ALA A 268 6.74 28.40 11.13
N ALA A 269 6.29 29.59 11.54
CA ALA A 269 4.89 29.86 11.88
C ALA A 269 3.90 29.64 10.71
N TRP A 270 4.34 29.78 9.46
CA TRP A 270 3.54 29.54 8.26
C TRP A 270 3.27 28.06 8.00
N LEU A 271 4.06 27.15 8.57
CA LEU A 271 3.79 25.72 8.52
C LEU A 271 2.70 25.36 9.53
N PHE A 272 1.80 24.46 9.14
CA PHE A 272 0.79 23.95 10.05
C PHE A 272 1.43 23.04 11.11
N HIS A 273 0.78 22.92 12.27
CA HIS A 273 1.30 22.24 13.45
C HIS A 273 1.86 20.83 13.16
N SER A 274 1.10 19.98 12.47
CA SER A 274 1.56 18.62 12.15
C SER A 274 2.80 18.58 11.23
N ALA A 275 2.99 19.56 10.34
CA ALA A 275 4.19 19.63 9.51
C ALA A 275 5.42 19.98 10.34
N ARG A 276 5.30 20.95 11.24
CA ARG A 276 6.39 21.35 12.15
C ARG A 276 6.87 20.19 13.02
N HIS A 277 5.93 19.47 13.65
CA HIS A 277 6.25 18.29 14.44
C HIS A 277 6.94 17.18 13.63
N ARG A 278 6.58 17.01 12.34
CA ARG A 278 7.28 16.05 11.46
C ARG A 278 8.71 16.44 11.17
N VAL A 279 9.00 17.74 10.99
CA VAL A 279 10.36 18.21 10.75
C VAL A 279 11.26 17.86 11.94
N GLU A 280 10.80 18.10 13.17
CA GLU A 280 11.52 17.70 14.40
C GLU A 280 11.79 16.18 14.43
N ILE A 281 10.75 15.36 14.21
CA ILE A 281 10.88 13.89 14.16
C ILE A 281 11.86 13.46 13.07
N TRP A 282 11.85 14.12 11.90
CA TRP A 282 12.73 13.78 10.78
C TRP A 282 14.18 14.12 11.08
N GLY A 283 14.45 15.27 11.70
CA GLY A 283 15.79 15.66 12.14
C GLY A 283 16.39 14.65 13.11
N MET A 284 15.60 14.20 14.08
CA MET A 284 16.03 13.15 15.02
C MET A 284 16.27 11.81 14.33
N ALA A 285 15.30 11.31 13.55
CA ALA A 285 15.43 10.03 12.85
C ALA A 285 16.64 10.03 11.90
N ALA A 286 16.92 11.16 11.24
CA ALA A 286 18.08 11.30 10.38
C ALA A 286 19.40 11.31 11.16
N GLY A 287 19.42 11.97 12.33
CA GLY A 287 20.56 11.89 13.25
C GLY A 287 20.87 10.46 13.66
N ARG A 288 19.85 9.73 14.15
CA ARG A 288 19.99 8.32 14.58
C ARG A 288 20.38 7.38 13.44
N ALA A 289 19.88 7.62 12.24
CA ALA A 289 20.24 6.83 11.06
C ALA A 289 21.73 7.00 10.68
N LEU A 290 22.35 8.15 11.00
CA LEU A 290 23.77 8.38 10.75
C LEU A 290 24.69 7.69 11.75
N ASP A 291 24.19 7.27 12.92
CA ASP A 291 24.96 6.49 13.90
C ASP A 291 25.20 5.05 13.41
N THR A 292 24.29 4.51 12.60
CA THR A 292 24.36 3.15 12.03
C THR A 292 24.07 3.14 10.50
N PRO A 293 24.86 3.85 9.69
CA PRO A 293 24.48 4.21 8.32
C PRO A 293 24.44 3.03 7.34
N VAL A 294 25.11 1.92 7.65
CA VAL A 294 25.19 0.77 6.73
C VAL A 294 24.00 -0.18 6.90
N PHE A 295 23.76 -0.65 8.13
CA PHE A 295 22.78 -1.70 8.45
C PHE A 295 21.62 -1.24 9.35
N GLY A 296 21.61 0.04 9.76
CA GLY A 296 20.56 0.62 10.59
C GLY A 296 20.52 0.04 12.00
N GLN A 297 19.48 0.39 12.74
CA GLN A 297 19.30 0.02 14.14
C GLN A 297 18.45 -1.25 14.35
N GLY A 298 18.08 -1.94 13.27
CA GLY A 298 17.29 -3.16 13.28
C GLY A 298 15.84 -2.94 12.85
N ILE A 299 15.21 -3.94 12.23
CA ILE A 299 13.82 -3.86 11.78
C ILE A 299 12.88 -3.53 12.95
N ASP A 300 11.95 -2.61 12.70
CA ASP A 300 10.96 -2.11 13.66
C ASP A 300 11.57 -1.35 14.87
N ALA A 301 12.87 -1.00 14.82
CA ALA A 301 13.56 -0.30 15.91
C ALA A 301 12.87 1.02 16.29
N SER A 302 12.30 1.74 15.32
CA SER A 302 11.67 3.06 15.54
C SER A 302 10.50 3.05 16.55
N ARG A 303 10.04 1.90 17.03
CA ARG A 303 9.05 1.76 18.11
C ARG A 303 9.64 1.65 19.50
N ALA A 304 10.92 1.32 19.61
CA ALA A 304 11.59 0.92 20.83
C ALA A 304 12.85 1.75 21.12
N LEU A 305 13.18 2.72 20.26
CA LEU A 305 14.29 3.63 20.51
C LEU A 305 13.96 4.60 21.64
N ASP A 306 14.86 4.66 22.61
CA ASP A 306 14.83 5.65 23.69
C ASP A 306 15.04 7.06 23.10
N PRO A 307 14.21 8.06 23.44
CA PRO A 307 14.44 9.45 23.05
C PRO A 307 15.73 10.09 23.63
N GLU A 308 16.51 9.39 24.46
CA GLU A 308 17.82 9.83 25.00
C GLU A 308 17.73 11.18 25.75
N GLY A 309 16.65 11.35 26.51
CA GLY A 309 16.42 12.58 27.30
C GLY A 309 16.01 13.80 26.48
N ALA A 310 15.90 13.69 25.15
CA ALA A 310 15.26 14.73 24.36
C ALA A 310 13.77 14.79 24.69
N VAL A 311 13.19 15.99 24.64
CA VAL A 311 11.76 16.26 24.89
C VAL A 311 11.20 16.98 23.67
N SER A 312 10.11 16.47 23.09
CA SER A 312 9.51 17.12 21.93
C SER A 312 8.97 18.49 22.29
N ARG A 313 9.25 19.46 21.42
CA ARG A 313 8.77 20.84 21.50
C ARG A 313 7.24 20.95 21.32
N PHE A 314 6.57 19.88 20.87
CA PHE A 314 5.15 19.90 20.47
C PHE A 314 4.20 19.09 21.37
N GLY A 315 4.68 18.43 22.43
CA GLY A 315 3.83 17.89 23.50
C GLY A 315 2.79 16.81 23.12
N THR A 316 1.95 16.42 24.09
CA THR A 316 1.40 15.07 24.31
C THR A 316 0.38 14.51 23.30
N LEU A 317 0.79 13.43 22.62
CA LEU A 317 -0.06 12.23 22.39
C LEU A 317 0.43 10.98 23.16
N THR A 318 1.66 11.03 23.71
CA THR A 318 2.19 10.54 25.01
C THR A 318 3.70 10.35 24.79
N ASP A 319 4.48 11.41 24.97
CA ASP A 319 5.95 11.54 24.86
C ASP A 319 6.62 10.96 23.58
N SER A 320 6.39 11.63 22.45
CA SER A 320 6.97 11.30 21.16
C SER A 320 8.28 12.04 20.90
N LEU A 321 9.37 11.30 20.71
CA LEU A 321 10.47 11.75 19.84
C LEU A 321 10.89 10.67 18.81
N LEU A 322 10.40 9.43 18.96
CA LEU A 322 10.00 8.51 17.87
C LEU A 322 9.21 7.32 18.49
N PRO A 323 7.90 7.42 18.73
CA PRO A 323 7.17 6.39 19.49
C PRO A 323 6.52 5.32 18.62
N LEU A 324 6.67 5.36 17.28
CA LEU A 324 6.14 4.29 16.43
C LEU A 324 6.75 4.23 15.02
N HIS A 325 7.06 5.38 14.40
CA HIS A 325 7.69 5.53 13.08
C HIS A 325 7.91 7.02 12.75
N PRO A 326 8.84 7.39 11.83
CA PRO A 326 9.13 8.78 11.46
C PRO A 326 8.10 9.46 10.53
N HIS A 327 6.95 8.83 10.25
CA HIS A 327 5.97 9.29 9.25
C HIS A 327 6.54 9.53 7.84
N ASN A 328 7.69 8.93 7.52
CA ASN A 328 8.36 9.00 6.22
C ASN A 328 9.03 7.63 5.97
N ALA A 329 8.53 6.90 4.97
CA ALA A 329 8.99 5.53 4.70
C ALA A 329 10.48 5.46 4.35
N PHE A 330 11.00 6.43 3.60
CA PHE A 330 12.42 6.46 3.21
C PHE A 330 13.32 6.60 4.43
N LEU A 331 12.97 7.54 5.31
CA LEU A 331 13.70 7.78 6.53
C LEU A 331 13.60 6.58 7.49
N GLN A 332 12.43 5.94 7.56
CA GLN A 332 12.26 4.74 8.36
C GLN A 332 13.14 3.58 7.89
N VAL A 333 13.22 3.36 6.57
CA VAL A 333 14.08 2.31 6.00
C VAL A 333 15.55 2.59 6.32
N TRP A 334 16.01 3.84 6.22
CA TRP A 334 17.37 4.21 6.60
C TRP A 334 17.65 4.01 8.08
N LEU A 335 16.76 4.49 8.95
CA LEU A 335 16.91 4.35 10.40
C LEU A 335 17.02 2.89 10.82
N GLU A 336 16.19 2.02 10.24
CA GLU A 336 16.05 0.64 10.71
C GLU A 336 16.96 -0.36 9.98
N LEU A 337 17.23 -0.16 8.69
CA LEU A 337 17.97 -1.11 7.84
C LEU A 337 19.18 -0.49 7.12
N GLY A 338 19.45 0.80 7.33
CA GLY A 338 20.60 1.51 6.78
C GLY A 338 20.59 1.64 5.26
N GLY A 339 21.75 2.03 4.71
CA GLY A 339 21.94 2.21 3.28
C GLY A 339 21.75 0.93 2.46
N VAL A 340 22.06 -0.24 3.03
CA VAL A 340 21.81 -1.53 2.37
C VAL A 340 20.30 -1.77 2.23
N GLY A 341 19.52 -1.57 3.30
CA GLY A 341 18.07 -1.65 3.26
C GLY A 341 17.45 -0.64 2.30
N ALA A 342 17.96 0.60 2.30
CA ALA A 342 17.52 1.65 1.40
C ALA A 342 17.77 1.29 -0.07
N ALA A 343 18.94 0.73 -0.41
CA ALA A 343 19.26 0.29 -1.77
C ALA A 343 18.36 -0.85 -2.24
N LEU A 344 18.09 -1.84 -1.38
CA LEU A 344 17.20 -2.95 -1.68
C LEU A 344 15.74 -2.48 -1.84
N ALA A 345 15.26 -1.59 -0.96
CA ALA A 345 13.92 -1.00 -1.05
C ALA A 345 13.76 -0.14 -2.31
N LEU A 346 14.78 0.64 -2.68
CA LEU A 346 14.82 1.40 -3.93
C LEU A 346 14.77 0.44 -5.13
N ALA A 347 15.59 -0.60 -5.16
CA ALA A 347 15.60 -1.58 -6.23
C ALA A 347 14.23 -2.27 -6.39
N ALA A 348 13.62 -2.71 -5.28
CA ALA A 348 12.29 -3.31 -5.29
C ALA A 348 11.21 -2.34 -5.83
N SER A 349 11.27 -1.08 -5.39
CA SER A 349 10.34 -0.02 -5.82
C SER A 349 10.49 0.32 -7.30
N LEU A 350 11.74 0.38 -7.80
CA LEU A 350 12.03 0.59 -9.22
C LEU A 350 11.57 -0.59 -10.06
N LEU A 351 11.78 -1.83 -9.62
CA LEU A 351 11.29 -3.02 -10.33
C LEU A 351 9.77 -3.03 -10.44
N LEU A 352 9.06 -2.64 -9.37
CA LEU A 352 7.61 -2.48 -9.40
C LEU A 352 7.19 -1.39 -10.39
N LEU A 353 7.84 -0.22 -10.33
CA LEU A 353 7.57 0.91 -11.22
C LEU A 353 7.83 0.57 -12.69
N PHE A 354 8.96 -0.05 -13.02
CA PHE A 354 9.30 -0.45 -14.38
C PHE A 354 8.51 -1.67 -14.86
N GLY A 355 7.93 -2.47 -13.95
CA GLY A 355 6.96 -3.51 -14.29
C GLY A 355 5.76 -2.96 -15.07
N THR A 356 5.38 -1.69 -14.84
CA THR A 356 4.29 -1.02 -15.57
C THR A 356 4.58 -0.85 -17.07
N VAL A 357 5.84 -0.98 -17.53
CA VAL A 357 6.20 -0.91 -18.97
C VAL A 357 5.55 -2.06 -19.75
N ARG A 358 5.39 -3.21 -19.10
CA ARG A 358 4.82 -4.43 -19.68
C ARG A 358 3.30 -4.37 -19.82
N MET A 359 2.66 -3.36 -19.24
CA MET A 359 1.21 -3.15 -19.37
C MET A 359 0.90 -2.49 -20.71
N GLU A 360 -0.28 -2.77 -21.26
CA GLU A 360 -0.80 -2.04 -22.41
C GLU A 360 -0.73 -0.53 -22.16
N ARG A 361 -0.28 0.23 -23.17
CA ARG A 361 -0.03 1.68 -23.05
C ARG A 361 -1.22 2.45 -22.48
N ARG A 362 -2.46 2.07 -22.86
CA ARG A 362 -3.70 2.68 -22.36
C ARG A 362 -3.93 2.49 -20.85
N LEU A 363 -3.40 1.42 -20.27
CA LEU A 363 -3.55 1.11 -18.85
C LEU A 363 -2.46 1.71 -17.96
N GLN A 364 -1.31 2.06 -18.54
CA GLN A 364 -0.16 2.60 -17.78
C GLN A 364 -0.50 3.85 -16.95
N PRO A 365 -1.35 4.80 -17.40
CA PRO A 365 -1.70 5.97 -16.59
C PRO A 365 -2.29 5.62 -15.22
N PHE A 366 -3.20 4.65 -15.14
CA PHE A 366 -3.79 4.20 -13.87
C PHE A 366 -2.75 3.55 -12.95
N ALA A 367 -1.84 2.75 -13.52
CA ALA A 367 -0.77 2.11 -12.77
C ALA A 367 0.23 3.12 -12.19
N LEU A 368 0.62 4.11 -12.99
CA LEU A 368 1.51 5.19 -12.56
C LEU A 368 0.85 6.12 -11.56
N ALA A 369 -0.46 6.38 -11.71
CA ALA A 369 -1.24 7.15 -10.74
C ALA A 369 -1.35 6.44 -9.38
N LEU A 370 -1.60 5.12 -9.38
CA LEU A 370 -1.55 4.31 -8.16
C LEU A 370 -0.17 4.37 -7.50
N PHE A 371 0.89 4.18 -8.29
CA PHE A 371 2.26 4.25 -7.79
C PHE A 371 2.57 5.62 -7.17
N ALA A 372 2.23 6.70 -7.88
CA ALA A 372 2.44 8.07 -7.42
C ALA A 372 1.63 8.39 -6.15
N SER A 373 0.39 7.90 -6.06
CA SER A 373 -0.45 8.03 -4.85
C SER A 373 0.17 7.32 -3.65
N GLY A 374 0.58 6.07 -3.84
CA GLY A 374 1.25 5.27 -2.81
C GLY A 374 2.57 5.90 -2.36
N LEU A 375 3.36 6.40 -3.32
CA LEU A 375 4.62 7.11 -3.07
C LEU A 375 4.41 8.37 -2.22
N ALA A 376 3.45 9.21 -2.60
CA ALA A 376 3.14 10.44 -1.88
C ALA A 376 2.66 10.15 -0.45
N MET A 377 1.79 9.15 -0.28
CA MET A 377 1.33 8.73 1.05
C MET A 377 2.44 8.10 1.88
N ALA A 378 3.32 7.28 1.28
CA ALA A 378 4.47 6.69 1.98
C ALA A 378 5.46 7.75 2.50
N SER A 379 5.52 8.92 1.86
CA SER A 379 6.36 10.03 2.30
C SER A 379 5.82 10.81 3.51
N THR A 380 4.52 10.69 3.83
CA THR A 380 3.88 11.52 4.86
C THR A 380 2.84 10.82 5.75
N ALA A 381 2.54 9.53 5.61
CA ALA A 381 1.38 8.95 6.29
C ALA A 381 1.77 8.11 7.52
N TYR A 382 2.18 6.87 7.27
CA TYR A 382 2.23 5.80 8.27
C TYR A 382 3.56 5.06 8.21
N GLY A 383 3.85 4.31 9.27
CA GLY A 383 5.03 3.44 9.31
C GLY A 383 4.92 2.41 8.21
N ILE A 384 5.97 2.28 7.41
CA ILE A 384 5.94 1.45 6.20
C ILE A 384 5.72 -0.04 6.54
N TRP A 385 6.08 -0.46 7.75
CA TRP A 385 5.88 -1.83 8.26
C TRP A 385 4.51 -2.10 8.88
N GLN A 386 3.57 -1.15 8.84
CA GLN A 386 2.23 -1.47 9.32
C GLN A 386 1.54 -2.44 8.36
N ALA A 387 1.25 -3.66 8.84
CA ALA A 387 0.69 -4.74 8.02
C ALA A 387 -0.60 -4.35 7.26
N TRP A 388 -1.47 -3.53 7.85
CA TRP A 388 -2.69 -3.07 7.18
C TRP A 388 -2.40 -2.14 5.99
N TRP A 389 -1.33 -1.34 6.08
CA TRP A 389 -0.90 -0.42 5.04
C TRP A 389 -0.24 -1.17 3.88
N MET A 390 0.70 -2.06 4.21
CA MET A 390 1.30 -2.99 3.24
C MET A 390 0.23 -3.89 2.58
N GLY A 391 -0.75 -4.37 3.34
CA GLY A 391 -1.89 -5.13 2.84
C GLY A 391 -2.78 -4.34 1.88
N GLY A 392 -2.97 -3.03 2.14
CA GLY A 392 -3.65 -2.12 1.22
C GLY A 392 -2.92 -1.93 -0.11
N MET A 393 -1.59 -1.76 -0.07
CA MET A 393 -0.77 -1.70 -1.29
C MET A 393 -0.81 -3.01 -2.08
N LEU A 394 -0.71 -4.14 -1.38
CA LEU A 394 -0.86 -5.48 -1.98
C LEU A 394 -2.22 -5.59 -2.67
N ALA A 395 -3.30 -5.23 -1.98
CA ALA A 395 -4.65 -5.30 -2.51
C ALA A 395 -4.80 -4.46 -3.77
N ALA A 396 -4.37 -3.21 -3.74
CA ALA A 396 -4.44 -2.33 -4.90
C ALA A 396 -3.62 -2.86 -6.09
N GLY A 397 -2.40 -3.35 -5.84
CA GLY A 397 -1.55 -3.95 -6.88
C GLY A 397 -2.13 -5.22 -7.49
N LEU A 398 -2.70 -6.11 -6.68
CA LEU A 398 -3.38 -7.32 -7.16
C LEU A 398 -4.65 -6.99 -7.94
N MET A 399 -5.45 -6.03 -7.49
CA MET A 399 -6.65 -5.60 -8.20
C MET A 399 -6.33 -4.88 -9.51
N LEU A 400 -5.23 -4.12 -9.56
CA LEU A 400 -4.72 -3.52 -10.79
C LEU A 400 -4.33 -4.60 -11.80
N ARG A 401 -3.63 -5.64 -11.33
CA ARG A 401 -3.25 -6.80 -12.15
C ARG A 401 -4.47 -7.57 -12.64
N LEU A 402 -5.48 -7.76 -11.78
CA LEU A 402 -6.74 -8.38 -12.15
C LEU A 402 -7.49 -7.56 -13.21
N ALA A 403 -7.59 -6.24 -13.04
CA ALA A 403 -8.21 -5.34 -14.01
C ALA A 403 -7.49 -5.36 -15.37
N ALA A 404 -6.17 -5.47 -15.39
CA ALA A 404 -5.40 -5.58 -16.62
C ALA A 404 -5.62 -6.91 -17.39
N ARG A 405 -6.19 -7.93 -16.72
CA ARG A 405 -6.46 -9.25 -17.31
C ARG A 405 -7.85 -9.37 -17.92
N THR A 406 -8.75 -8.42 -17.67
CA THR A 406 -10.10 -8.50 -18.22
C THR A 406 -10.09 -8.17 -19.71
N PRO A 407 -10.82 -8.93 -20.55
CA PRO A 407 -10.95 -8.59 -21.96
C PRO A 407 -11.58 -7.21 -22.10
N ALA A 408 -11.19 -6.45 -23.12
CA ALA A 408 -11.79 -5.15 -23.38
C ALA A 408 -13.30 -5.32 -23.67
N GLY A 409 -14.12 -4.38 -23.20
CA GLY A 409 -15.57 -4.39 -23.47
C GLY A 409 -15.81 -4.35 -24.98
N GLY A 410 -16.32 -5.46 -25.53
CA GLY A 410 -16.51 -5.67 -26.97
C GLY A 410 -16.05 -7.06 -27.45
N GLU A 411 -15.29 -7.79 -26.64
CA GLU A 411 -14.86 -9.19 -26.88
C GLU A 411 -15.51 -10.23 -25.95
#